data_AF-A0A1X1TBD9-F1
#
_entry.id   AF-A0A1X1TBD9-F1
#
_cell.length_a   1.000
_cell.length_b   1.000
_cell.length_c   1.000
_cell.angle_alpha   90.00
_cell.angle_beta   90.00
_cell.angle_gamma   90.00
#
_symmetry.space_group_name_H-M   'P 1'
#
loop_
_entity.id
_entity.type
_entity.pdbx_description
1 polymer ?
#
loop_
_entity_poly.entity_id
_entity_poly.type
_entity_poly.pdbx_seq_one_letter_code
_entity_poly.pdbx_strand_id
1 'polypeptide(L)'
;MASVKGLTLEFSDNRTVPDTLAAINAELRTIGAGVWPLDLRDSPPDVRALLDKPVLDATEAERVRTHFLLSRERLLQVVAQAGRMPAVVGGGALATFVANLGHHYPQLHQVLPGVDYTRFDRFHVNSGVDGTGIDEVFQMLSGAGLVIHQRLDDGSTLSLSLDCPGAGCGWLGTYSGARPHIGSLSSATLGCKLLVQAFGAPEWTLTYTEDQ
;
A
#
# COMPACT_ATOMS: atom_id res chain seq x y z
N MET A 1 -19.21 -20.14 -4.20
CA MET A 1 -17.86 -20.02 -3.60
C MET A 1 -17.78 -18.63 -3.01
N ALA A 2 -17.19 -18.47 -1.82
CA ALA A 2 -17.25 -17.23 -1.07
C ALA A 2 -16.08 -16.32 -1.47
N SER A 3 -16.39 -15.16 -2.04
CA SER A 3 -15.41 -14.09 -2.27
C SER A 3 -14.76 -13.67 -0.95
N VAL A 4 -13.51 -13.23 -1.03
CA VAL A 4 -12.80 -12.67 0.13
C VAL A 4 -13.47 -11.34 0.49
N LYS A 5 -14.10 -11.25 1.66
CA LYS A 5 -14.82 -10.04 2.09
C LYS A 5 -13.88 -8.83 2.08
N GLY A 6 -14.27 -7.78 1.35
CA GLY A 6 -13.50 -6.52 1.27
C GLY A 6 -12.22 -6.62 0.43
N LEU A 7 -12.11 -7.60 -0.46
CA LEU A 7 -11.00 -7.73 -1.40
C LEU A 7 -11.54 -8.15 -2.76
N THR A 8 -11.27 -7.35 -3.78
CA THR A 8 -11.62 -7.66 -5.17
C THR A 8 -10.39 -7.47 -6.05
N LEU A 9 -10.15 -8.42 -6.94
CA LEU A 9 -9.12 -8.34 -7.98
C LEU A 9 -9.80 -8.18 -9.33
N GLU A 10 -9.31 -7.30 -10.18
CA GLU A 10 -9.80 -7.11 -11.54
C GLU A 10 -8.62 -7.03 -12.52
N PHE A 11 -8.85 -7.46 -13.75
CA PHE A 11 -7.89 -7.35 -14.84
C PHE A 11 -8.51 -6.59 -16.00
N SER A 12 -7.79 -5.64 -16.58
CA SER A 12 -8.28 -4.84 -17.71
C SER A 12 -8.44 -5.65 -19.00
N ASP A 13 -7.85 -6.84 -19.08
CA ASP A 13 -7.97 -7.76 -20.21
C ASP A 13 -9.16 -8.72 -20.10
N ASN A 14 -9.98 -8.58 -19.06
CA ASN A 14 -11.17 -9.39 -18.78
C ASN A 14 -10.91 -10.88 -18.56
N ARG A 15 -9.68 -11.29 -18.21
CA ARG A 15 -9.40 -12.68 -17.81
C ARG A 15 -10.19 -13.06 -16.54
N THR A 16 -10.35 -14.35 -16.30
CA THR A 16 -11.07 -14.85 -15.12
C THR A 16 -10.39 -14.41 -13.82
N VAL A 17 -11.19 -13.84 -12.92
CA VAL A 17 -10.76 -13.37 -11.61
C VAL A 17 -10.77 -14.54 -10.61
N PRO A 18 -9.67 -14.81 -9.88
CA PRO A 18 -9.68 -15.74 -8.77
C PRO A 18 -10.52 -15.23 -7.59
N ASP A 19 -11.24 -16.13 -6.91
CA ASP A 19 -12.18 -15.78 -5.84
C ASP A 19 -11.69 -16.11 -4.42
N THR A 20 -10.52 -16.73 -4.29
CA THR A 20 -9.89 -17.04 -2.99
C THR A 20 -8.64 -16.20 -2.75
N LEU A 21 -8.35 -15.88 -1.49
CA LEU A 21 -7.16 -15.10 -1.11
C LEU A 21 -5.86 -15.76 -1.56
N ALA A 22 -5.80 -17.10 -1.50
CA ALA A 22 -4.63 -17.85 -1.93
C ALA A 22 -4.41 -17.74 -3.44
N ALA A 23 -5.48 -17.84 -4.23
CA ALA A 23 -5.40 -17.70 -5.68
C ALA A 23 -5.12 -16.25 -6.11
N ILE A 24 -5.72 -15.25 -5.44
CA ILE A 24 -5.40 -13.83 -5.64
C ILE A 24 -3.91 -13.59 -5.37
N ASN A 25 -3.36 -14.09 -4.25
CA ASN A 25 -1.93 -13.94 -3.97
C ASN A 25 -1.03 -14.71 -4.94
N ALA A 26 -1.49 -15.84 -5.50
CA ALA A 26 -0.75 -16.53 -6.55
C ALA A 26 -0.59 -15.63 -7.78
N GLU A 27 -1.66 -14.93 -8.20
CA GLU A 27 -1.59 -13.95 -9.30
C GLU A 27 -0.69 -12.76 -8.93
N LEU A 28 -0.89 -12.14 -7.77
CA LEU A 28 -0.08 -11.00 -7.32
C LEU A 28 1.41 -11.35 -7.25
N ARG A 29 1.75 -12.56 -6.78
CA ARG A 29 3.15 -13.02 -6.66
C ARG A 29 3.87 -13.06 -8.00
N THR A 30 3.16 -13.23 -9.13
CA THR A 30 3.78 -13.22 -10.47
C THR A 30 4.44 -11.89 -10.82
N ILE A 31 3.92 -10.78 -10.27
CA ILE A 31 4.46 -9.42 -10.39
C ILE A 31 5.18 -8.96 -9.12
N GLY A 32 5.39 -9.89 -8.18
CA GLY A 32 5.94 -9.60 -6.87
C GLY A 32 4.99 -8.83 -5.94
N ALA A 33 3.71 -8.68 -6.22
CA ALA A 33 2.79 -8.06 -5.27
C ALA A 33 2.28 -9.10 -4.24
N GLY A 34 1.69 -8.62 -3.14
CA GLY A 34 1.03 -9.50 -2.19
C GLY A 34 0.10 -8.74 -1.25
N VAL A 35 -0.92 -9.43 -0.73
CA VAL A 35 -1.90 -8.88 0.20
C VAL A 35 -2.35 -9.93 1.22
N TRP A 36 -2.40 -9.56 2.50
CA TRP A 36 -2.76 -10.45 3.60
C TRP A 36 -3.67 -9.74 4.60
N PRO A 37 -4.54 -10.47 5.31
CA PRO A 37 -5.32 -9.92 6.41
C PRO A 37 -4.40 -9.34 7.48
N LEU A 38 -4.79 -8.19 8.03
CA LEU A 38 -4.14 -7.55 9.16
C LEU A 38 -5.10 -7.56 10.36
N ASP A 39 -4.69 -8.20 11.45
CA ASP A 39 -5.44 -8.20 12.70
C ASP A 39 -5.05 -6.99 13.55
N LEU A 40 -6.03 -6.14 13.85
CA LEU A 40 -5.85 -4.90 14.61
C LEU A 40 -6.51 -5.00 15.99
N ARG A 41 -7.14 -6.14 16.33
CA ARG A 41 -7.92 -6.32 17.57
C ARG A 41 -7.04 -6.26 18.82
N ASP A 42 -5.79 -6.69 18.71
CA ASP A 42 -4.81 -6.67 19.81
C ASP A 42 -4.18 -5.28 20.05
N SER A 43 -4.48 -4.30 19.20
CA SER A 43 -4.01 -2.91 19.40
C SER A 43 -4.56 -2.35 20.72
N PRO A 44 -3.82 -1.48 21.43
CA PRO A 44 -4.31 -0.84 22.65
C PRO A 44 -5.68 -0.15 22.47
N PRO A 45 -6.56 -0.15 23.49
CA PRO A 45 -7.93 0.38 23.36
C PRO A 45 -7.99 1.82 22.84
N ASP A 46 -7.05 2.65 23.24
CA ASP A 46 -6.96 4.05 22.81
C ASP A 46 -6.47 4.18 21.36
N VAL A 47 -5.57 3.32 20.88
CA VAL A 47 -5.23 3.25 19.45
C VAL A 47 -6.43 2.80 18.63
N ARG A 48 -7.18 1.80 19.08
CA ARG A 48 -8.41 1.34 18.38
C ARG A 48 -9.44 2.46 18.27
N ALA A 49 -9.64 3.23 19.34
CA ALA A 49 -10.55 4.38 19.32
C ALA A 49 -10.14 5.43 18.27
N LEU A 50 -8.83 5.62 18.02
CA LEU A 50 -8.35 6.50 16.95
C LEU A 50 -8.64 5.93 15.55
N LEU A 51 -8.57 4.62 15.35
CA LEU A 51 -8.91 4.01 14.06
C LEU A 51 -10.37 4.24 13.67
N ASP A 52 -11.28 4.28 14.65
CA ASP A 52 -12.71 4.56 14.45
C ASP A 52 -13.01 6.06 14.26
N LYS A 53 -12.07 6.95 14.57
CA LYS A 53 -12.26 8.41 14.47
C LYS A 53 -12.24 8.86 12.99
N PRO A 54 -13.22 9.66 12.52
CA PRO A 54 -13.27 10.11 11.12
C PRO A 54 -12.08 10.99 10.70
N VAL A 55 -11.55 11.82 11.59
CA VAL A 55 -10.43 12.75 11.35
C VAL A 55 -9.48 12.70 12.54
N LEU A 56 -8.17 12.48 12.28
CA LEU A 56 -7.13 12.57 13.29
C LEU A 56 -6.48 13.95 13.25
N ASP A 57 -6.14 14.49 14.42
CA ASP A 57 -5.18 15.59 14.47
C ASP A 57 -3.74 15.08 14.30
N ALA A 58 -2.77 16.00 14.25
CA ALA A 58 -1.36 15.64 14.03
C ALA A 58 -0.78 14.74 15.13
N THR A 59 -1.17 14.94 16.39
CA THR A 59 -0.68 14.14 17.52
C THR A 59 -1.27 12.73 17.48
N GLU A 60 -2.56 12.63 17.19
CA GLU A 60 -3.26 11.36 17.03
C GLU A 60 -2.75 10.57 15.81
N ALA A 61 -2.54 11.25 14.68
CA ALA A 61 -1.99 10.64 13.47
C ALA A 61 -0.58 10.11 13.71
N GLU A 62 0.28 10.87 14.39
CA GLU A 62 1.63 10.44 14.75
C GLU A 62 1.60 9.22 15.69
N ARG A 63 0.67 9.21 16.65
CA ARG A 63 0.47 8.08 17.56
C ARG A 63 0.08 6.81 16.81
N VAL A 64 -0.89 6.89 15.90
CA VAL A 64 -1.32 5.75 15.07
C VAL A 64 -0.17 5.29 14.17
N ARG A 65 0.50 6.22 13.49
CA ARG A 65 1.64 5.94 12.60
C ARG A 65 2.73 5.15 13.33
N THR A 66 3.21 5.67 14.47
CA THR A 66 4.31 5.06 15.23
C THR A 66 3.93 3.71 15.83
N HIS A 67 2.67 3.52 16.25
CA HIS A 67 2.21 2.24 16.78
C HIS A 67 2.27 1.10 15.75
N PHE A 68 1.92 1.38 14.50
CA PHE A 68 1.83 0.37 13.44
C PHE A 68 3.10 0.24 12.60
N LEU A 69 4.21 0.92 12.95
CA LEU A 69 5.46 0.74 12.23
C LEU A 69 5.96 -0.70 12.35
N LEU A 70 6.18 -1.33 11.20
CA LEU A 70 6.81 -2.63 11.08
C LEU A 70 8.32 -2.49 11.22
N SER A 71 8.94 -3.46 11.90
CA SER A 71 10.40 -3.58 11.96
C SER A 71 10.98 -3.94 10.59
N ARG A 72 12.29 -3.74 10.43
CA ARG A 72 13.02 -4.16 9.22
C ARG A 72 12.78 -5.64 8.91
N GLU A 73 12.92 -6.49 9.91
CA GLU A 73 12.76 -7.94 9.75
C GLU A 73 11.37 -8.26 9.22
N ARG A 74 10.34 -7.57 9.74
CA ARG A 74 8.97 -7.77 9.27
C ARG A 74 8.75 -7.26 7.85
N LEU A 75 9.29 -6.09 7.49
CA LEU A 75 9.24 -5.56 6.13
C LEU A 75 9.88 -6.53 5.12
N LEU A 76 11.08 -7.04 5.44
CA LEU A 76 11.78 -8.02 4.61
C LEU A 76 11.01 -9.33 4.47
N GLN A 77 10.36 -9.80 5.54
CA GLN A 77 9.50 -10.98 5.48
C GLN A 77 8.31 -10.76 4.55
N VAL A 78 7.66 -9.59 4.60
CA VAL A 78 6.51 -9.27 3.73
C VAL A 78 6.93 -9.26 2.25
N VAL A 79 8.07 -8.64 1.94
CA VAL A 79 8.63 -8.65 0.58
C VAL A 79 8.96 -10.07 0.09
N ALA A 80 9.58 -10.89 0.95
CA ALA A 80 9.87 -12.29 0.63
C ALA A 80 8.59 -13.13 0.43
N GLN A 81 7.54 -12.88 1.22
CA GLN A 81 6.23 -13.52 1.07
C GLN A 81 5.58 -13.18 -0.27
N ALA A 82 5.84 -11.99 -0.82
CA ALA A 82 5.43 -11.61 -2.17
C ALA A 82 6.33 -12.18 -3.28
N GLY A 83 7.36 -12.96 -2.94
CA GLY A 83 8.24 -13.63 -3.91
C GLY A 83 9.37 -12.76 -4.46
N ARG A 84 9.65 -11.60 -3.84
CA ARG A 84 10.74 -10.71 -4.21
C ARG A 84 11.90 -10.76 -3.21
N MET A 85 13.07 -10.38 -3.68
CA MET A 85 14.14 -9.86 -2.83
C MET A 85 13.94 -8.35 -2.66
N PRO A 86 14.37 -7.75 -1.53
CA PRO A 86 14.33 -6.31 -1.38
C PRO A 86 15.23 -5.64 -2.42
N ALA A 87 14.84 -4.45 -2.89
CA ALA A 87 15.57 -3.67 -3.89
C ALA A 87 17.00 -3.30 -3.42
N VAL A 88 17.17 -3.08 -2.11
CA VAL A 88 18.46 -2.94 -1.46
C VAL A 88 18.71 -4.13 -0.55
N VAL A 89 19.89 -4.76 -0.64
CA VAL A 89 20.28 -5.87 0.26
C VAL A 89 20.11 -5.45 1.72
N GLY A 90 19.37 -6.25 2.50
CA GLY A 90 19.04 -5.93 3.89
C GLY A 90 17.98 -4.82 4.08
N GLY A 91 17.39 -4.31 3.00
CA GLY A 91 16.29 -3.34 3.01
C GLY A 91 16.72 -1.88 3.13
N GLY A 92 18.01 -1.54 3.03
CA GLY A 92 18.45 -0.13 2.97
C GLY A 92 17.92 0.77 4.10
N ALA A 93 17.58 2.02 3.79
CA ALA A 93 17.01 2.97 4.74
C ALA A 93 15.52 2.69 5.00
N LEU A 94 15.10 2.76 6.28
CA LEU A 94 13.69 2.61 6.70
C LEU A 94 12.92 3.93 6.76
N ALA A 95 13.67 5.04 6.74
CA ALA A 95 13.14 6.38 6.57
C ALA A 95 13.78 6.93 5.28
N THR A 96 12.94 7.31 4.33
CA THR A 96 13.38 7.73 3.00
C THR A 96 12.80 9.09 2.65
N PHE A 97 13.37 9.76 1.67
CA PHE A 97 12.95 11.08 1.21
C PHE A 97 12.62 11.08 -0.29
N VAL A 98 11.48 11.67 -0.65
CA VAL A 98 11.04 11.85 -2.04
C VAL A 98 11.54 13.21 -2.54
N ALA A 99 12.68 13.22 -3.22
CA ALA A 99 13.42 14.44 -3.52
C ALA A 99 12.63 15.46 -4.34
N ASN A 100 11.88 15.00 -5.34
CA ASN A 100 11.12 15.88 -6.23
C ASN A 100 9.76 16.32 -5.67
N LEU A 101 9.29 15.71 -4.57
CA LEU A 101 8.01 16.04 -3.93
C LEU A 101 8.16 16.57 -2.49
N GLY A 102 9.36 16.55 -1.93
CA GLY A 102 9.70 17.21 -0.67
C GLY A 102 9.11 16.59 0.59
N HIS A 103 8.92 15.26 0.64
CA HIS A 103 8.34 14.60 1.82
C HIS A 103 9.04 13.29 2.19
N HIS A 104 8.81 12.82 3.42
CA HIS A 104 9.46 11.62 3.97
C HIS A 104 8.48 10.45 4.12
N TYR A 105 9.00 9.23 4.03
CA TYR A 105 8.33 8.02 4.49
C TYR A 105 8.99 7.52 5.79
N PRO A 106 8.24 6.83 6.67
CA PRO A 106 6.87 6.35 6.47
C PRO A 106 5.76 7.39 6.72
N GLN A 107 4.62 7.25 6.02
CA GLN A 107 3.49 8.19 6.07
C GLN A 107 2.16 7.51 6.43
N LEU A 108 1.38 8.16 7.30
CA LEU A 108 -0.03 7.83 7.50
C LEU A 108 -0.88 8.77 6.65
N HIS A 109 -1.48 8.24 5.59
CA HIS A 109 -2.47 8.96 4.80
C HIS A 109 -3.84 8.84 5.44
N GLN A 110 -4.56 9.95 5.48
CA GLN A 110 -5.97 10.00 5.86
C GLN A 110 -6.78 10.64 4.75
N VAL A 111 -7.93 10.04 4.43
CA VAL A 111 -8.92 10.66 3.54
C VAL A 111 -9.71 11.70 4.32
N LEU A 112 -9.62 12.96 3.90
CA LEU A 112 -10.20 14.14 4.54
C LEU A 112 -11.22 14.80 3.61
N PRO A 113 -12.22 15.51 4.16
CA PRO A 113 -13.25 16.14 3.32
C PRO A 113 -12.64 17.33 2.57
N GLY A 114 -12.98 17.47 1.29
CA GLY A 114 -12.56 18.61 0.46
C GLY A 114 -11.09 18.57 -0.01
N VAL A 115 -10.37 17.48 0.24
CA VAL A 115 -9.02 17.27 -0.31
C VAL A 115 -9.14 16.53 -1.65
N ASP A 116 -8.43 17.02 -2.66
CA ASP A 116 -8.31 16.38 -3.97
C ASP A 116 -7.21 15.30 -3.92
N TYR A 117 -7.61 14.04 -4.12
CA TYR A 117 -6.73 12.87 -4.11
C TYR A 117 -6.31 12.43 -5.52
N THR A 118 -6.75 13.10 -6.59
CA THR A 118 -6.45 12.71 -7.99
C THR A 118 -4.96 12.69 -8.33
N ARG A 119 -4.12 13.39 -7.55
CA ARG A 119 -2.66 13.30 -7.65
C ARG A 119 -2.13 11.88 -7.44
N PHE A 120 -2.87 11.03 -6.73
CA PHE A 120 -2.55 9.63 -6.46
C PHE A 120 -3.03 8.68 -7.57
N ASP A 121 -3.77 9.16 -8.57
CA ASP A 121 -4.43 8.34 -9.60
C ASP A 121 -3.63 8.24 -10.91
N ARG A 122 -2.31 8.43 -10.83
CA ARG A 122 -1.43 8.40 -12.00
C ARG A 122 -0.35 7.36 -11.81
N PHE A 123 -0.13 6.54 -12.85
CA PHE A 123 0.93 5.55 -12.83
C PHE A 123 2.29 6.23 -12.65
N HIS A 124 3.08 5.68 -11.74
CA HIS A 124 4.42 6.15 -11.47
C HIS A 124 5.34 5.01 -11.04
N VAL A 125 6.63 5.31 -11.07
CA VAL A 125 7.70 4.48 -10.50
C VAL A 125 8.51 5.30 -9.50
N ASN A 126 9.05 4.61 -8.50
CA ASN A 126 9.85 5.15 -7.41
C ASN A 126 11.26 4.56 -7.50
N SER A 127 12.24 5.42 -7.79
CA SER A 127 13.63 5.02 -8.03
C SER A 127 14.63 5.96 -7.38
N GLY A 128 15.68 5.40 -6.79
CA GLY A 128 16.87 6.12 -6.35
C GLY A 128 17.66 6.72 -7.53
N VAL A 129 18.64 7.56 -7.21
CA VAL A 129 19.46 8.28 -8.20
C VAL A 129 20.20 7.34 -9.16
N ASP A 130 20.55 6.13 -8.71
CA ASP A 130 21.24 5.09 -9.48
C ASP A 130 20.26 4.11 -10.17
N GLY A 131 18.96 4.38 -10.13
CA GLY A 131 17.91 3.49 -10.65
C GLY A 131 17.52 2.36 -9.69
N THR A 132 18.09 2.30 -8.48
CA THR A 132 17.68 1.33 -7.47
C THR A 132 16.22 1.52 -7.11
N GLY A 133 15.43 0.44 -7.11
CA GLY A 133 14.02 0.48 -6.74
C GLY A 133 13.78 0.84 -5.28
N ILE A 134 12.54 1.20 -4.97
CA ILE A 134 12.01 1.33 -3.61
C ILE A 134 11.03 0.19 -3.36
N ASP A 135 11.09 -0.42 -2.18
CA ASP A 135 10.06 -1.36 -1.74
C ASP A 135 9.00 -0.62 -0.93
N GLU A 136 7.74 -0.97 -1.15
CA GLU A 136 6.62 -0.37 -0.45
C GLU A 136 5.79 -1.45 0.25
N VAL A 137 5.50 -1.19 1.52
CA VAL A 137 4.58 -1.97 2.33
C VAL A 137 3.52 -1.03 2.85
N PHE A 138 2.25 -1.37 2.64
CA PHE A 138 1.13 -0.59 3.12
C PHE A 138 0.28 -1.39 4.10
N GLN A 139 -0.35 -0.67 5.04
CA GLN A 139 -1.32 -1.19 5.99
C GLN A 139 -2.58 -0.33 5.90
N MET A 140 -3.67 -0.92 5.41
CA MET A 140 -5.01 -0.33 5.46
C MET A 140 -5.58 -0.58 6.85
N LEU A 141 -5.62 0.47 7.68
CA LEU A 141 -5.93 0.37 9.11
C LEU A 141 -7.42 0.58 9.40
N SER A 142 -8.12 1.34 8.55
CA SER A 142 -9.56 1.59 8.66
C SER A 142 -10.11 2.11 7.34
N GLY A 143 -11.40 1.89 7.08
CA GLY A 143 -12.14 2.48 5.95
C GLY A 143 -12.41 1.51 4.81
N ALA A 144 -12.76 2.05 3.65
CA ALA A 144 -13.08 1.32 2.44
C ALA A 144 -12.62 2.09 1.19
N GLY A 145 -12.56 1.42 0.04
CA GLY A 145 -12.38 2.01 -1.29
C GLY A 145 -10.95 2.34 -1.68
N LEU A 146 -9.94 1.77 -1.01
CA LEU A 146 -8.54 1.86 -1.47
C LEU A 146 -8.38 1.00 -2.71
N VAL A 147 -7.74 1.52 -3.76
CA VAL A 147 -7.44 0.75 -4.97
C VAL A 147 -5.97 0.81 -5.30
N ILE A 148 -5.33 -0.35 -5.46
CA ILE A 148 -3.95 -0.46 -5.94
C ILE A 148 -3.98 -0.94 -7.38
N HIS A 149 -3.43 -0.16 -8.30
CA HIS A 149 -3.24 -0.59 -9.69
C HIS A 149 -1.78 -0.96 -9.94
N GLN A 150 -1.56 -2.02 -10.70
CA GLN A 150 -0.25 -2.48 -11.13
C GLN A 150 -0.27 -2.70 -12.65
N ARG A 151 0.68 -2.10 -13.36
CA ARG A 151 0.85 -2.36 -14.79
C ARG A 151 1.59 -3.69 -14.98
N LEU A 152 1.02 -4.56 -15.80
CA LEU A 152 1.59 -5.84 -16.18
C LEU A 152 2.54 -5.67 -17.37
N ASP A 153 3.37 -6.70 -17.63
CA ASP A 153 4.40 -6.64 -18.67
C ASP A 153 3.81 -6.58 -20.10
N ASP A 154 2.57 -7.03 -20.28
CA ASP A 154 1.81 -6.94 -21.53
C ASP A 154 1.08 -5.60 -21.70
N GLY A 155 1.26 -4.65 -20.77
CA GLY A 155 0.61 -3.35 -20.76
C GLY A 155 -0.78 -3.33 -20.13
N SER A 156 -1.39 -4.49 -19.88
CA SER A 156 -2.67 -4.56 -19.14
C SER A 156 -2.51 -4.13 -17.68
N THR A 157 -3.61 -3.83 -17.02
CA THR A 157 -3.64 -3.39 -15.62
C THR A 157 -4.35 -4.42 -14.75
N LEU A 158 -3.73 -4.71 -13.61
CA LEU A 158 -4.33 -5.41 -12.49
C LEU A 158 -4.77 -4.37 -11.45
N SER A 159 -6.01 -4.46 -10.99
CA SER A 159 -6.59 -3.57 -9.97
C SER A 159 -6.99 -4.37 -8.73
N LEU A 160 -6.50 -3.96 -7.56
CA LEU A 160 -6.82 -4.55 -6.27
C LEU A 160 -7.61 -3.56 -5.43
N SER A 161 -8.91 -3.81 -5.27
CA SER A 161 -9.81 -2.99 -4.44
C SER A 161 -9.91 -3.57 -3.04
N LEU A 162 -9.79 -2.69 -2.04
CA LEU A 162 -9.63 -3.04 -0.63
C LEU A 162 -10.63 -2.27 0.25
N ASP A 163 -11.40 -3.04 1.01
CA ASP A 163 -12.23 -2.56 2.11
C ASP A 163 -11.87 -3.30 3.40
N CYS A 164 -11.79 -2.59 4.53
CA CYS A 164 -11.65 -3.26 5.82
C CYS A 164 -12.82 -4.23 6.03
N PRO A 165 -12.59 -5.54 6.24
CA PRO A 165 -13.67 -6.53 6.31
C PRO A 165 -14.61 -6.35 7.52
N GLY A 166 -14.18 -5.58 8.52
CA GLY A 166 -14.93 -5.28 9.73
C GLY A 166 -14.07 -4.53 10.75
N ALA A 167 -14.67 -4.20 11.89
CA ALA A 167 -13.96 -3.54 12.98
C ALA A 167 -12.77 -4.38 13.47
N GLY A 168 -11.60 -3.75 13.59
CA GLY A 168 -10.36 -4.43 13.99
C GLY A 168 -9.73 -5.32 12.91
N CYS A 169 -10.21 -5.27 11.66
CA CYS A 169 -9.63 -5.99 10.54
C CYS A 169 -9.15 -5.00 9.47
N GLY A 170 -7.94 -5.21 8.97
CA GLY A 170 -7.34 -4.44 7.89
C GLY A 170 -6.68 -5.32 6.83
N TRP A 171 -5.88 -4.67 5.99
CA TRP A 171 -5.07 -5.32 4.96
C TRP A 171 -3.62 -4.88 5.06
N LEU A 172 -2.71 -5.83 4.97
CA LEU A 172 -1.28 -5.61 4.80
C LEU A 172 -0.92 -5.99 3.37
N GLY A 173 -0.29 -5.09 2.62
CA GLY A 173 0.13 -5.40 1.26
C GLY A 173 1.51 -4.87 0.94
N THR A 174 2.06 -5.35 -0.18
CA THR A 174 3.35 -4.90 -0.70
C THR A 174 3.38 -4.97 -2.22
N TYR A 175 4.17 -4.09 -2.80
CA TYR A 175 4.56 -4.13 -4.21
C TYR A 175 5.96 -3.52 -4.36
N SER A 176 6.53 -3.66 -5.56
CA SER A 176 7.79 -3.00 -5.92
C SER A 176 7.48 -1.61 -6.47
N GLY A 177 8.08 -0.57 -5.88
CA GLY A 177 7.99 0.80 -6.37
C GLY A 177 8.70 0.99 -7.72
N ALA A 178 9.60 0.07 -8.11
CA ALA A 178 10.26 0.12 -9.42
C ALA A 178 9.35 -0.29 -10.59
N ARG A 179 8.16 -0.86 -10.30
CA ARG A 179 7.16 -1.20 -11.32
C ARG A 179 6.09 -0.11 -11.40
N PRO A 180 5.53 0.19 -12.58
CA PRO A 180 4.48 1.21 -12.68
C PRO A 180 3.26 0.83 -11.85
N HIS A 181 2.90 1.68 -10.89
CA HIS A 181 1.80 1.44 -9.98
C HIS A 181 1.03 2.72 -9.62
N ILE A 182 -0.14 2.52 -9.01
CA ILE A 182 -1.02 3.56 -8.46
C ILE A 182 -1.51 3.08 -7.09
N GLY A 183 -1.49 3.96 -6.08
CA GLY A 183 -2.17 3.76 -4.81
C GLY A 183 -3.29 4.78 -4.64
N SER A 184 -4.44 4.52 -5.26
CA SER A 184 -5.56 5.47 -5.34
C SER A 184 -6.31 5.59 -4.02
N LEU A 185 -6.48 6.83 -3.58
CA LEU A 185 -7.32 7.21 -2.44
C LEU A 185 -8.60 7.94 -2.88
N SER A 186 -8.79 8.18 -4.18
CA SER A 186 -9.92 8.98 -4.69
C SER A 186 -11.27 8.30 -4.53
N SER A 187 -11.31 6.97 -4.57
CA SER A 187 -12.50 6.16 -4.28
C SER A 187 -12.64 5.81 -2.80
N ALA A 188 -11.68 6.17 -1.96
CA ALA A 188 -11.67 5.76 -0.57
C ALA A 188 -12.64 6.60 0.28
N THR A 189 -13.28 5.96 1.26
CA THR A 189 -14.25 6.61 2.15
C THR A 189 -13.57 7.63 3.07
N LEU A 190 -14.30 8.69 3.42
CA LEU A 190 -13.86 9.66 4.43
C LEU A 190 -13.38 8.95 5.71
N GLY A 191 -12.22 9.36 6.22
CA GLY A 191 -11.61 8.77 7.41
C GLY A 191 -10.87 7.46 7.19
N CYS A 192 -10.77 6.99 5.94
CA CYS A 192 -9.85 5.91 5.57
C CYS A 192 -8.42 6.26 6.01
N LYS A 193 -7.71 5.29 6.57
CA LYS A 193 -6.34 5.43 7.10
C LYS A 193 -5.44 4.38 6.48
N LEU A 194 -4.42 4.84 5.77
CA LEU A 194 -3.45 4.01 5.07
C LEU A 194 -2.04 4.38 5.54
N LEU A 195 -1.37 3.47 6.24
CA LEU A 195 0.04 3.64 6.60
C LEU A 195 0.91 3.02 5.51
N VAL A 196 1.83 3.80 4.95
CA VAL A 196 2.80 3.34 3.94
C VAL A 196 4.21 3.46 4.49
N GLN A 197 4.97 2.38 4.40
CA GLN A 197 6.40 2.31 4.68
C GLN A 197 7.15 2.01 3.39
N ALA A 198 7.67 3.07 2.77
CA ALA A 198 8.66 2.96 1.70
C ALA A 198 10.06 2.78 2.30
N PHE A 199 10.84 1.84 1.78
CA PHE A 199 12.20 1.56 2.26
C PHE A 199 13.13 1.13 1.11
N GLY A 200 14.43 1.28 1.30
CA GLY A 200 15.43 1.03 0.25
C GLY A 200 16.42 2.18 0.13
N ALA A 201 16.46 2.87 -1.02
CA ALA A 201 17.33 4.03 -1.18
C ALA A 201 16.91 5.17 -0.21
N PRO A 202 17.86 5.84 0.46
CA PRO A 202 17.55 6.90 1.43
C PRO A 202 16.87 8.11 0.77
N GLU A 203 17.15 8.34 -0.50
CA GLU A 203 16.58 9.39 -1.33
C GLU A 203 16.19 8.82 -2.69
N TRP A 204 15.00 9.21 -3.17
CA TRP A 204 14.45 8.74 -4.44
C TRP A 204 13.50 9.76 -5.08
N THR A 205 13.15 9.53 -6.34
CA THR A 205 12.20 10.37 -7.08
C THR A 205 11.01 9.55 -7.55
N LEU A 206 9.84 10.20 -7.54
CA LEU A 206 8.64 9.68 -8.18
C LEU A 206 8.62 10.16 -9.64
N THR A 207 8.56 9.23 -10.59
CA THR A 207 8.46 9.56 -12.02
C THR A 207 7.16 9.03 -12.57
N TYR A 208 6.30 9.92 -13.07
CA TYR A 208 5.08 9.53 -13.76
C TYR A 208 5.42 8.80 -15.06
N THR A 209 4.75 7.68 -15.31
CA THR A 209 4.84 6.99 -16.59
C THR A 209 3.80 7.57 -17.53
N GLU A 210 4.11 7.69 -18.82
CA GLU A 210 3.11 8.09 -19.80
C GLU A 210 1.96 7.07 -19.86
N ASP A 211 0.73 7.58 -20.03
CA ASP A 211 -0.43 6.79 -20.37
C ASP A 211 -0.23 6.32 -21.82
N GLN A 212 0.20 5.08 -22.01
CA GLN A 212 0.14 4.40 -23.30
C GLN A 212 -1.17 3.65 -23.40
#